data_AF-A0A2G5L9J7-F1
#
_entry.id   AF-A0A2G5L9J7-F1
#
_cell.length_a   1.000
_cell.length_b   1.000
_cell.length_c   1.000
_cell.angle_alpha   90.00
_cell.angle_beta   90.00
_cell.angle_gamma   90.00
#
_symmetry.space_group_name_H-M   'P 1'
#
loop_
_entity.id
_entity.type
_entity.pdbx_description
1 polymer ?
#
loop_
_entity_poly.entity_id
_entity_poly.type
_entity_poly.pdbx_seq_one_letter_code
_entity_poly.pdbx_strand_id
1 'polypeptide(L)'
;MPLSFNESIRKSVPLQDFKNTDVSAPEFMELFEKMKSNNIIFEPTLSAWSMKLRNSKPNKDTKSQKTNPTKQLSNAAGKMDLVAMDSWAKRITKAAYDNGVMIAAGTDFNSNIKWVQDEIILLNECGLTNIESIKAATLNNAKAIGIENTHGSVAIGKKANLVILSKNPLENIENIRTVFSVYKNGIEFKRTE
;
A
#
# COMPACT_ATOMS: atom_id res chain seq x y z
N MET A 1 34.03 6.34 -13.91
CA MET A 1 32.58 6.39 -14.17
C MET A 1 32.11 5.03 -14.67
N PRO A 2 30.90 4.57 -14.31
CA PRO A 2 30.34 3.35 -14.88
C PRO A 2 30.24 3.47 -16.40
N LEU A 3 30.54 2.40 -17.14
CA LEU A 3 30.62 2.40 -18.61
C LEU A 3 29.24 2.42 -19.28
N SER A 4 28.16 2.30 -18.50
CA SER A 4 26.78 2.42 -19.00
C SER A 4 25.82 2.76 -17.87
N PHE A 5 24.64 3.29 -18.22
CA PHE A 5 23.51 3.47 -17.30
C PHE A 5 23.21 2.20 -16.50
N ASN A 6 23.23 1.04 -17.17
CA ASN A 6 23.01 -0.25 -16.52
C ASN A 6 24.15 -0.64 -15.56
N GLU A 7 25.40 -0.24 -15.83
CA GLU A 7 26.51 -0.45 -14.90
C GLU A 7 26.42 0.48 -13.68
N SER A 8 25.95 1.72 -13.87
CA SER A 8 25.62 2.61 -12.76
C SER A 8 24.56 1.96 -11.87
N ILE A 9 23.43 1.51 -12.42
CA ILE A 9 22.41 0.81 -11.64
C ILE A 9 22.97 -0.44 -10.95
N ARG A 10 23.85 -1.21 -11.60
CA ARG A 10 24.49 -2.42 -11.01
C ARG A 10 25.39 -2.13 -9.80
N LYS A 11 26.08 -0.98 -9.77
CA LYS A 11 27.07 -0.65 -8.72
C LYS A 11 26.57 0.39 -7.72
N SER A 12 25.49 1.10 -8.06
CA SER A 12 25.00 2.26 -7.32
C SER A 12 23.69 2.03 -6.56
N VAL A 13 22.98 0.91 -6.79
CA VAL A 13 21.86 0.54 -5.90
C VAL A 13 22.49 0.01 -4.61
N PRO A 14 22.47 0.79 -3.51
CA PRO A 14 23.01 0.31 -2.25
C PRO A 14 22.25 -0.94 -1.85
N LEU A 15 22.93 -1.92 -1.23
CA LEU A 15 22.22 -2.95 -0.49
C LEU A 15 21.32 -2.24 0.52
N GLN A 16 20.01 -2.37 0.34
CA GLN A 16 19.03 -1.73 1.20
C GLN A 16 19.08 -2.39 2.58
N ASP A 17 19.58 -1.67 3.57
CA ASP A 17 19.66 -2.15 4.95
C ASP A 17 18.33 -1.92 5.68
N PHE A 18 17.30 -2.65 5.27
CA PHE A 18 15.96 -2.57 5.88
C PHE A 18 15.98 -2.89 7.38
N LYS A 19 16.95 -3.67 7.84
CA LYS A 19 17.06 -4.09 9.23
C LYS A 19 17.49 -2.93 10.11
N ASN A 20 18.53 -2.21 9.73
CA ASN A 20 19.13 -1.16 10.57
C ASN A 20 18.73 0.26 10.17
N THR A 21 17.94 0.44 9.10
CA THR A 21 17.42 1.76 8.73
C THR A 21 16.55 2.33 9.85
N ASP A 22 17.02 3.44 10.42
CA ASP A 22 16.30 4.25 11.39
C ASP A 22 15.36 5.21 10.67
N VAL A 23 14.06 4.96 10.77
CA VAL A 23 13.01 5.80 10.16
C VAL A 23 12.83 7.14 10.88
N SER A 24 13.52 7.34 11.99
CA SER A 24 13.57 8.61 12.72
C SER A 24 14.76 9.50 12.38
N ALA A 25 15.65 9.03 11.50
CA ALA A 25 16.81 9.79 11.07
C ALA A 25 16.42 11.14 10.43
N PRO A 26 17.26 12.19 10.55
CA PRO A 26 16.96 13.53 10.04
C PRO A 26 16.57 13.56 8.57
N GLU A 27 17.14 12.69 7.74
CA GLU A 27 16.85 12.59 6.31
C GLU A 27 15.40 12.15 6.04
N PHE A 28 14.86 11.25 6.86
CA PHE A 28 13.45 10.85 6.78
C PHE A 28 12.52 11.93 7.31
N MET A 29 12.91 12.61 8.39
CA MET A 29 12.11 13.73 8.91
C MET A 29 12.01 14.87 7.90
N GLU A 30 13.13 15.22 7.26
CA GLU A 30 13.16 16.19 6.16
C GLU A 30 12.32 15.71 4.97
N LEU A 31 12.38 14.42 4.62
CA LEU A 31 11.56 13.84 3.56
C LEU A 31 10.07 13.96 3.89
N PHE A 32 9.64 13.57 5.09
CA PHE A 32 8.23 13.62 5.48
C PHE A 32 7.70 15.05 5.51
N GLU A 33 8.50 16.00 6.01
CA GLU A 33 8.12 17.42 5.99
C GLU A 33 8.00 17.96 4.56
N LYS A 34 8.91 17.58 3.66
CA LYS A 34 8.79 17.89 2.23
C LYS A 34 7.55 17.26 1.61
N MET A 35 7.28 15.99 1.91
CA MET A 35 6.10 15.31 1.39
C MET A 35 4.82 16.00 1.84
N LYS A 36 4.69 16.27 3.14
CA LYS A 36 3.55 16.96 3.73
C LYS A 36 3.36 18.37 3.15
N SER A 37 4.41 19.19 3.14
CA SER A 37 4.34 20.57 2.64
C SER A 37 4.01 20.65 1.14
N ASN A 38 4.35 19.63 0.37
CA ASN A 38 4.05 19.55 -1.07
C ASN A 38 2.80 18.71 -1.39
N ASN A 39 2.01 18.32 -0.38
CA ASN A 39 0.82 17.47 -0.55
C ASN A 39 1.12 16.15 -1.29
N ILE A 40 2.32 15.59 -1.09
CA ILE A 40 2.69 14.29 -1.62
C ILE A 40 2.04 13.21 -0.77
N ILE A 41 1.35 12.30 -1.45
CA ILE A 41 0.67 11.17 -0.83
C ILE A 41 1.61 9.96 -0.85
N PHE A 42 1.71 9.26 0.27
CA PHE A 42 2.50 8.05 0.39
C PHE A 42 1.62 6.81 0.27
N GLU A 43 1.94 5.93 -0.67
CA GLU A 43 1.26 4.65 -0.88
C GLU A 43 2.30 3.52 -0.65
N PRO A 44 2.19 2.76 0.45
CA PRO A 44 3.27 1.87 0.90
C PRO A 44 3.21 0.44 0.35
N THR A 45 2.11 -0.01 -0.27
CA THR A 45 1.91 -1.39 -0.75
C THR A 45 2.21 -2.48 0.29
N LEU A 46 1.84 -2.29 1.56
CA LEU A 46 2.24 -3.19 2.66
C LEU A 46 1.88 -4.65 2.38
N SER A 47 0.71 -4.87 1.78
CA SER A 47 0.22 -6.19 1.41
C SER A 47 1.17 -6.92 0.46
N ALA A 48 1.89 -6.23 -0.43
CA ALA A 48 2.88 -6.81 -1.37
C ALA A 48 4.01 -7.56 -0.66
N TRP A 49 4.37 -7.09 0.53
CA TRP A 49 5.54 -7.55 1.28
C TRP A 49 5.19 -8.24 2.60
N SER A 50 3.93 -8.14 3.04
CA SER A 50 3.45 -8.66 4.32
C SER A 50 3.71 -10.15 4.49
N MET A 51 4.54 -10.50 5.48
CA MET A 51 4.79 -11.91 5.83
C MET A 51 3.52 -12.60 6.34
N LYS A 52 2.59 -11.85 6.94
CA LYS A 52 1.27 -12.33 7.39
C LYS A 52 0.45 -12.91 6.23
N LEU A 53 0.54 -12.30 5.04
CA LEU A 53 -0.24 -12.68 3.85
C LEU A 53 0.50 -13.71 2.96
N ARG A 54 1.84 -13.70 2.97
CA ARG A 54 2.70 -14.56 2.13
C ARG A 54 2.78 -16.03 2.55
N ASN A 55 2.18 -16.43 3.68
CA ASN A 55 2.08 -17.84 4.09
C ASN A 55 1.18 -18.70 3.17
N SER A 56 0.53 -18.10 2.18
CA SER A 56 -0.11 -18.79 1.07
C SER A 56 0.96 -19.34 0.13
N LYS A 57 1.09 -20.67 0.02
CA LYS A 57 2.13 -21.38 -0.75
C LYS A 57 2.45 -20.68 -2.09
N PRO A 58 3.74 -20.45 -2.43
CA PRO A 58 4.09 -19.89 -3.73
C PRO A 58 3.62 -20.84 -4.84
N ASN A 59 2.83 -20.32 -5.76
CA ASN A 59 2.48 -21.05 -6.97
C ASN A 59 3.76 -21.23 -7.80
N LYS A 60 4.14 -22.47 -8.08
CA LYS A 60 5.42 -22.84 -8.71
C LYS A 60 5.54 -22.48 -10.19
N ASP A 61 4.54 -21.85 -10.78
CA ASP A 61 4.51 -21.55 -12.21
C ASP A 61 4.72 -20.06 -12.48
N THR A 62 5.98 -19.65 -12.53
CA THR A 62 6.36 -18.49 -13.35
C THR A 62 7.48 -18.91 -14.30
N LYS A 63 7.09 -19.32 -15.52
CA LYS A 63 8.01 -19.39 -16.65
C LYS A 63 8.55 -17.98 -16.88
N SER A 64 9.75 -17.71 -16.39
CA SER A 64 10.43 -16.42 -16.55
C SER A 64 10.49 -16.05 -18.03
N GLN A 65 9.90 -14.92 -18.42
CA GLN A 65 10.04 -14.39 -19.77
C GLN A 65 11.54 -14.14 -20.05
N LYS A 66 12.06 -14.77 -21.11
CA LYS A 66 13.50 -14.84 -21.43
C LYS A 66 14.16 -13.47 -21.70
N THR A 67 13.39 -12.39 -21.84
CA THR A 67 13.87 -11.07 -22.28
C THR A 67 13.51 -9.91 -21.33
N ASN A 68 13.24 -10.16 -20.04
CA ASN A 68 12.95 -9.05 -19.13
C ASN A 68 14.25 -8.23 -18.81
N PRO A 69 14.34 -6.94 -19.21
CA PRO A 69 15.48 -6.08 -18.90
C PRO A 69 15.69 -5.85 -17.38
N THR A 70 14.71 -6.18 -16.54
CA THR A 70 14.82 -6.13 -15.07
C THR A 70 15.10 -7.49 -14.40
N LYS A 71 15.59 -8.50 -15.14
CA LYS A 71 16.01 -9.81 -14.58
C LYS A 71 17.00 -9.69 -13.40
N GLN A 72 17.76 -8.60 -13.33
CA GLN A 72 18.68 -8.35 -12.22
C GLN A 72 17.96 -7.81 -10.97
N LEU A 73 16.89 -7.03 -11.13
CA LEU A 73 15.98 -6.67 -10.02
C LEU A 73 15.30 -7.92 -9.46
N SER A 74 14.91 -8.88 -10.31
CA SER A 74 14.36 -10.15 -9.82
C SER A 74 15.37 -10.99 -9.03
N ASN A 75 16.67 -10.92 -9.38
CA ASN A 75 17.73 -11.59 -8.62
C ASN A 75 18.03 -10.91 -7.28
N ALA A 76 17.96 -9.57 -7.22
CA ALA A 76 18.08 -8.81 -5.98
C ALA A 76 16.88 -9.06 -5.05
N ALA A 77 15.66 -9.05 -5.60
CA ALA A 77 14.44 -9.42 -4.87
C ALA A 77 14.49 -10.85 -4.31
N GLY A 78 15.09 -11.79 -5.05
CA GLY A 78 15.29 -13.17 -4.59
C GLY A 78 16.30 -13.35 -3.44
N LYS A 79 17.09 -12.32 -3.13
CA LYS A 79 18.06 -12.30 -2.01
C LYS A 79 17.66 -11.35 -0.88
N MET A 80 16.50 -10.70 -1.01
CA MET A 80 16.04 -9.71 -0.05
C MET A 80 15.59 -10.39 1.25
N ASP A 81 16.00 -9.85 2.38
CA ASP A 81 15.46 -10.25 3.68
C ASP A 81 14.01 -9.76 3.79
N LEU A 82 13.07 -10.66 3.50
CA LEU A 82 11.64 -10.36 3.46
C LEU A 82 11.08 -9.98 4.84
N VAL A 83 11.68 -10.50 5.92
CA VAL A 83 11.26 -10.15 7.28
C VAL A 83 11.72 -8.73 7.62
N ALA A 84 12.97 -8.40 7.29
CA ALA A 84 13.46 -7.03 7.44
C ALA A 84 12.66 -6.04 6.57
N MET A 85 12.30 -6.42 5.35
CA MET A 85 11.48 -5.60 4.45
C MET A 85 10.06 -5.37 4.99
N ASP A 86 9.34 -6.41 5.42
CA ASP A 86 7.99 -6.26 6.02
C ASP A 86 8.04 -5.35 7.25
N SER A 87 9.03 -5.57 8.13
CA SER A 87 9.21 -4.74 9.32
C SER A 87 9.53 -3.29 8.96
N TRP A 88 10.44 -3.06 8.00
CA TRP A 88 10.81 -1.72 7.56
C TRP A 88 9.62 -0.98 6.91
N ALA A 89 8.88 -1.64 6.03
CA ALA A 89 7.71 -1.07 5.34
C ALA A 89 6.65 -0.58 6.35
N LYS A 90 6.41 -1.35 7.42
CA LYS A 90 5.52 -0.94 8.51
C LYS A 90 6.07 0.26 9.30
N ARG A 91 7.36 0.24 9.66
CA ARG A 91 8.01 1.33 10.41
C ARG A 91 8.00 2.64 9.63
N ILE A 92 8.34 2.62 8.33
CA ILE A 92 8.37 3.83 7.51
C ILE A 92 6.97 4.38 7.27
N THR A 93 5.97 3.52 7.07
CA THR A 93 4.56 3.90 6.96
C THR A 93 4.07 4.59 8.22
N LYS A 94 4.36 4.00 9.39
CA LYS A 94 4.05 4.60 10.68
C LYS A 94 4.72 5.96 10.83
N ALA A 95 6.02 6.05 10.55
CA ALA A 95 6.77 7.30 10.70
C ALA A 95 6.24 8.42 9.78
N ALA A 96 5.90 8.09 8.52
CA ALA A 96 5.28 9.04 7.60
C ALA A 96 3.92 9.53 8.13
N TYR A 97 3.07 8.61 8.59
CA TYR A 97 1.76 8.93 9.16
C TYR A 97 1.87 9.80 10.42
N ASP A 98 2.75 9.44 11.36
CA ASP A 98 2.98 10.20 12.60
C ASP A 98 3.48 11.63 12.31
N ASN A 99 4.17 11.85 11.19
CA ASN A 99 4.62 13.16 10.73
C ASN A 99 3.60 13.91 9.85
N GLY A 100 2.40 13.36 9.65
CA GLY A 100 1.30 14.03 8.95
C GLY A 100 1.35 13.90 7.43
N VAL A 101 2.13 12.96 6.89
CA VAL A 101 2.06 12.59 5.47
C VAL A 101 0.73 11.88 5.22
N MET A 102 0.03 12.28 4.17
CA MET A 102 -1.22 11.63 3.78
C MET A 102 -0.93 10.23 3.24
N ILE A 103 -1.59 9.23 3.80
CA ILE A 103 -1.41 7.83 3.39
C ILE A 103 -2.54 7.39 2.45
N ALA A 104 -2.18 6.76 1.34
CA ALA A 104 -3.07 6.07 0.41
C ALA A 104 -2.92 4.55 0.58
N ALA A 105 -3.95 3.80 0.18
CA ALA A 105 -3.90 2.34 0.17
C ALA A 105 -3.74 1.82 -1.26
N GLY A 106 -2.72 0.98 -1.48
CA GLY A 106 -2.52 0.24 -2.72
C GLY A 106 -2.08 -1.20 -2.44
N THR A 107 -2.45 -2.12 -3.32
CA THR A 107 -2.18 -3.56 -3.14
C THR A 107 -1.01 -4.08 -3.97
N ASP A 108 -0.58 -3.33 -4.99
CA ASP A 108 0.35 -3.78 -6.03
C ASP A 108 0.01 -5.19 -6.57
N PHE A 109 -1.30 -5.39 -6.81
CA PHE A 109 -1.98 -6.65 -7.13
C PHE A 109 -1.05 -7.77 -7.64
N ASN A 110 -0.84 -8.77 -6.79
CA ASN A 110 -0.07 -9.97 -7.15
C ASN A 110 -0.82 -11.24 -6.76
N SER A 111 -0.27 -12.41 -7.10
CA SER A 111 -0.95 -13.71 -6.93
C SER A 111 -1.43 -14.01 -5.51
N ASN A 112 -0.85 -13.36 -4.50
CA ASN A 112 -1.14 -13.62 -3.08
C ASN A 112 -2.08 -12.59 -2.46
N ILE A 113 -2.36 -11.48 -3.13
CA ILE A 113 -3.14 -10.35 -2.57
C ILE A 113 -4.33 -10.11 -3.46
N LYS A 114 -5.50 -10.41 -2.92
CA LYS A 114 -6.73 -10.39 -3.71
C LYS A 114 -7.51 -9.10 -3.51
N TRP A 115 -7.44 -8.49 -2.32
CA TRP A 115 -8.39 -7.46 -1.93
C TRP A 115 -7.78 -6.34 -1.10
N VAL A 116 -8.24 -5.10 -1.31
CA VAL A 116 -7.76 -3.88 -0.64
C VAL A 116 -8.00 -3.90 0.88
N GLN A 117 -8.93 -4.71 1.37
CA GLN A 117 -9.20 -4.90 2.80
C GLN A 117 -7.94 -5.32 3.56
N ASP A 118 -7.09 -6.14 2.96
CA ASP A 118 -5.85 -6.58 3.59
C ASP A 118 -4.88 -5.40 3.80
N GLU A 119 -4.78 -4.49 2.83
CA GLU A 119 -3.99 -3.25 2.94
C GLU A 119 -4.56 -2.33 4.03
N ILE A 120 -5.88 -2.13 4.06
CA ILE A 120 -6.56 -1.29 5.06
C ILE A 120 -6.25 -1.79 6.49
N ILE A 121 -6.28 -3.10 6.69
CA ILE A 121 -5.98 -3.71 7.99
C ILE A 121 -4.49 -3.56 8.33
N LEU A 122 -3.58 -3.76 7.37
CA LEU A 122 -2.14 -3.57 7.59
C LEU A 122 -1.79 -2.12 7.92
N LEU A 123 -2.46 -1.15 7.29
CA LEU A 123 -2.33 0.27 7.63
C LEU A 123 -2.79 0.53 9.07
N ASN A 124 -3.89 -0.09 9.51
CA ASN A 124 -4.35 0.01 10.90
C ASN A 124 -3.34 -0.62 11.88
N GLU A 125 -2.75 -1.77 11.53
CA GLU A 125 -1.67 -2.41 12.31
C GLU A 125 -0.42 -1.51 12.41
N CYS A 126 -0.19 -0.62 11.43
CA CYS A 126 0.88 0.39 11.50
C CYS A 126 0.55 1.57 12.43
N GLY A 127 -0.66 1.64 12.97
CA GLY A 127 -1.08 2.68 13.92
C GLY A 127 -2.01 3.75 13.34
N LEU A 128 -2.45 3.62 12.08
CA LEU A 128 -3.54 4.46 11.58
C LEU A 128 -4.82 4.14 12.34
N THR A 129 -5.59 5.16 12.69
CA THR A 129 -6.92 4.95 13.30
C THR A 129 -7.87 4.26 12.30
N ASN A 130 -8.93 3.61 12.79
CA ASN A 130 -9.90 2.93 11.91
C ASN A 130 -10.41 3.84 10.78
N ILE A 131 -10.73 5.11 11.10
CA ILE A 131 -11.21 6.07 10.10
C ILE A 131 -10.10 6.50 9.13
N GLU A 132 -8.86 6.66 9.57
CA GLU A 132 -7.74 7.02 8.69
C GLU A 132 -7.38 5.87 7.75
N SER A 133 -7.42 4.61 8.22
CA SER A 133 -7.25 3.44 7.35
C SER A 133 -8.35 3.34 6.28
N ILE A 134 -9.61 3.67 6.62
CA ILE A 134 -10.71 3.72 5.65
C ILE A 134 -10.51 4.88 4.64
N LYS A 135 -10.09 6.06 5.12
CA LYS A 135 -9.79 7.21 4.25
C LYS A 135 -8.65 6.93 3.28
N ALA A 136 -7.63 6.17 3.71
CA ALA A 136 -6.52 5.76 2.86
C ALA A 136 -7.01 5.05 1.59
N ALA A 137 -7.99 4.16 1.70
CA ALA A 137 -8.59 3.44 0.58
C ALA A 137 -9.75 4.17 -0.12
N THR A 138 -10.15 5.37 0.35
CA THR A 138 -11.30 6.11 -0.18
C THR A 138 -10.92 7.53 -0.59
N LEU A 139 -11.06 8.50 0.32
CA LEU A 139 -10.83 9.92 0.02
C LEU A 139 -9.39 10.21 -0.39
N ASN A 140 -8.40 9.57 0.25
CA ASN A 140 -6.99 9.84 -0.05
C ASN A 140 -6.61 9.27 -1.43
N ASN A 141 -7.09 8.07 -1.78
CA ASN A 141 -6.95 7.54 -3.14
C ASN A 141 -7.64 8.41 -4.19
N ALA A 142 -8.83 8.96 -3.89
CA ALA A 142 -9.50 9.88 -4.80
C ALA A 142 -8.69 11.17 -5.03
N LYS A 143 -8.05 11.70 -3.96
CA LYS A 143 -7.13 12.84 -4.06
C LYS A 143 -5.87 12.50 -4.86
N ALA A 144 -5.31 11.31 -4.67
CA ALA A 144 -4.10 10.87 -5.36
C ALA A 144 -4.23 10.86 -6.88
N ILE A 145 -5.45 10.66 -7.39
CA ILE A 145 -5.74 10.67 -8.83
C ILE A 145 -6.59 11.87 -9.28
N GLY A 146 -6.80 12.87 -8.42
CA GLY A 146 -7.47 14.13 -8.75
C GLY A 146 -8.97 14.03 -9.05
N ILE A 147 -9.68 13.07 -8.43
CA ILE A 147 -11.13 12.87 -8.62
C ILE A 147 -11.95 13.02 -7.34
N GLU A 148 -11.37 13.57 -6.28
CA GLU A 148 -12.00 13.75 -4.97
C GLU A 148 -13.28 14.58 -5.02
N ASN A 149 -13.46 15.46 -6.01
CA ASN A 149 -14.70 16.22 -6.20
C ASN A 149 -15.90 15.33 -6.58
N THR A 150 -15.65 14.14 -7.14
CA THR A 150 -16.69 13.23 -7.63
C THR A 150 -16.71 11.88 -6.91
N HIS A 151 -15.61 11.49 -6.24
CA HIS A 151 -15.44 10.17 -5.61
C HIS A 151 -14.83 10.26 -4.20
N GLY A 152 -14.69 9.12 -3.54
CA GLY A 152 -13.92 8.96 -2.30
C GLY A 152 -14.63 9.39 -1.02
N SER A 153 -15.82 9.96 -1.08
CA SER A 153 -16.65 10.24 0.11
C SER A 153 -18.14 10.21 -0.21
N VAL A 154 -18.97 10.10 0.82
CA VAL A 154 -20.42 10.22 0.73
C VAL A 154 -20.80 11.68 0.91
N ALA A 155 -21.18 12.35 -0.17
CA ALA A 155 -21.61 13.75 -0.18
C ALA A 155 -22.54 14.00 -1.38
N ILE A 156 -23.37 15.04 -1.28
CA ILE A 156 -24.26 15.47 -2.38
C ILE A 156 -23.42 15.78 -3.63
N GLY A 157 -23.89 15.31 -4.79
CA GLY A 157 -23.22 15.51 -6.09
C GLY A 157 -22.12 14.49 -6.42
N LYS A 158 -21.68 13.66 -5.48
CA LYS A 158 -20.69 12.60 -5.73
C LYS A 158 -21.31 11.34 -6.31
N LYS A 159 -20.49 10.52 -6.97
CA LYS A 159 -20.91 9.22 -7.52
C LYS A 159 -21.33 8.28 -6.39
N ALA A 160 -22.47 7.61 -6.60
CA ALA A 160 -22.99 6.59 -5.68
C ALA A 160 -22.21 5.27 -5.80
N ASN A 161 -20.91 5.33 -5.49
CA ASN A 161 -20.04 4.18 -5.30
C ASN A 161 -19.95 3.90 -3.80
N LEU A 162 -20.70 2.92 -3.32
CA LEU A 162 -20.87 2.63 -1.90
C LEU A 162 -20.52 1.18 -1.61
N VAL A 163 -20.01 0.92 -0.41
CA VAL A 163 -19.90 -0.43 0.16
C VAL A 163 -20.70 -0.42 1.45
N ILE A 164 -21.68 -1.32 1.55
CA ILE A 164 -22.50 -1.50 2.74
C ILE A 164 -21.89 -2.63 3.55
N LEU A 165 -21.63 -2.38 4.83
CA LEU A 165 -21.08 -3.36 5.76
C LEU A 165 -22.16 -3.75 6.77
N SER A 166 -22.24 -5.03 7.14
CA SER A 166 -23.17 -5.49 8.18
C SER A 166 -22.69 -5.24 9.61
N LYS A 167 -21.45 -4.76 9.79
CA LYS A 167 -20.86 -4.37 11.07
C LYS A 167 -20.08 -3.06 10.94
N ASN A 168 -19.93 -2.34 12.05
CA ASN A 168 -19.28 -1.02 12.10
C ASN A 168 -17.74 -1.14 12.05
N PRO A 169 -17.06 -0.65 10.99
CA PRO A 169 -15.59 -0.71 10.90
C PRO A 169 -14.87 0.29 11.81
N LEU A 170 -15.58 1.25 12.42
CA LEU A 170 -14.98 2.17 13.38
C LEU A 170 -14.82 1.54 14.78
N GLU A 171 -15.59 0.50 15.09
CA GLU A 171 -15.43 -0.28 16.33
C GLU A 171 -14.33 -1.34 16.20
N ASN A 172 -14.21 -1.96 15.01
CA ASN A 172 -13.17 -2.92 14.69
C ASN A 172 -12.90 -2.89 13.19
N ILE A 173 -11.66 -2.61 12.79
CA ILE A 173 -11.28 -2.47 11.39
C ILE A 173 -11.56 -3.75 10.56
N GLU A 174 -11.52 -4.93 11.17
CA GLU A 174 -11.80 -6.22 10.50
C GLU A 174 -13.24 -6.29 9.95
N ASN A 175 -14.15 -5.47 10.48
CA ASN A 175 -15.52 -5.37 9.95
C ASN A 175 -15.56 -4.83 8.51
N ILE A 176 -14.47 -4.31 7.95
CA ILE A 176 -14.36 -4.00 6.52
C ILE A 176 -14.61 -5.22 5.60
N ARG A 177 -14.51 -6.44 6.14
CA ARG A 177 -14.79 -7.70 5.43
C ARG A 177 -16.26 -8.10 5.43
N THR A 178 -17.09 -7.48 6.26
CA THR A 178 -18.52 -7.82 6.37
C THR A 178 -19.34 -7.14 5.30
N VAL A 179 -18.85 -7.12 4.06
CA VAL A 179 -19.52 -6.55 2.90
C VAL A 179 -20.86 -7.27 2.70
N PHE A 180 -21.94 -6.50 2.82
CA PHE A 180 -23.31 -6.90 2.59
C PHE A 180 -23.72 -6.66 1.13
N SER A 181 -23.47 -5.45 0.63
CA SER A 181 -23.70 -5.09 -0.77
C SER A 181 -22.74 -4.02 -1.26
N VAL A 182 -22.57 -3.93 -2.57
CA VAL A 182 -21.75 -2.91 -3.23
C VAL A 182 -22.64 -2.15 -4.21
N TYR A 183 -22.59 -0.83 -4.19
CA TYR A 183 -23.23 0.00 -5.19
C TYR A 183 -22.16 0.59 -6.09
N LYS A 184 -22.34 0.49 -7.40
CA LYS A 184 -21.48 1.14 -8.39
C LYS A 184 -22.35 2.02 -9.27
N ASN A 185 -22.09 3.32 -9.25
CA ASN A 185 -22.92 4.33 -9.92
C ASN A 185 -24.42 4.20 -9.58
N GLY A 186 -24.75 3.88 -8.33
CA GLY A 186 -26.12 3.72 -7.85
C GLY A 186 -26.78 2.37 -8.18
N ILE A 187 -26.11 1.49 -8.90
CA ILE A 187 -26.60 0.13 -9.18
C ILE A 187 -26.10 -0.81 -8.10
N GLU A 188 -27.01 -1.55 -7.45
CA GLU A 188 -26.69 -2.54 -6.42
C GLU A 188 -26.12 -3.83 -7.04
N PHE A 189 -25.03 -4.31 -6.45
CA PHE A 189 -24.42 -5.61 -6.67
C PHE A 189 -24.46 -6.35 -5.33
N LYS A 190 -25.34 -7.35 -5.24
CA LYS A 190 -25.45 -8.19 -4.06
C LYS A 190 -24.28 -9.15 -4.01
N ARG A 191 -23.77 -9.38 -2.79
CA ARG A 191 -22.83 -10.47 -2.56
C ARG A 191 -23.60 -11.78 -2.74
N THR A 192 -23.22 -12.56 -3.74
CA THR A 192 -23.69 -13.95 -3.84
C THR A 192 -23.01 -14.78 -2.76
N GLU A 193 -23.77 -15.68 -2.15
CA GLU A 193 -23.25 -16.64 -1.14
C GLU A 193 -22.12 -17.50 -1.69
#